data_AF-A0ABD0KT30-F1
#
_entry.id   AF-A0ABD0KT30-F1
#
_cell.length_a   1.000
_cell.length_b   1.000
_cell.length_c   1.000
_cell.angle_alpha   90.00
_cell.angle_beta   90.00
_cell.angle_gamma   90.00
#
_symmetry.space_group_name_H-M   'P 1'
#
loop_
_entity.id
_entity.type
_entity.pdbx_description
1 polymer ?
#
loop_
_entity_poly.entity_id
_entity_poly.type
_entity_poly.pdbx_seq_one_letter_code
_entity_poly.pdbx_strand_id
1 'polypeptide(L)'
;VERVENATLRQQYVAKKAQLDQQYPGHRNERMLWHGTSFDATKYINRTNFGEGVYFAVNCSYAMQKTFSPPKRDGRRYMYWCKVLVGYSTTGSHDMKVLPARYDHILYDSATDKTICPTMYIIFNDTQAYPEYLITFKDS
;
A
#
# COMPACT_ATOMS: atom_id res chain seq x y z
N VAL A 1 15.09 1.16 -11.66
CA VAL A 1 14.04 0.36 -10.98
C VAL A 1 14.76 -0.77 -10.30
N GLU A 2 14.50 -0.98 -9.01
CA GLU A 2 15.22 -1.93 -8.16
C GLU A 2 14.20 -2.85 -7.49
N ARG A 3 14.45 -4.16 -7.48
CA ARG A 3 13.61 -5.12 -6.75
C ARG A 3 13.99 -5.07 -5.28
N VAL A 4 12.99 -5.05 -4.40
CA VAL A 4 13.23 -5.11 -2.96
C VAL A 4 13.38 -6.57 -2.55
N GLU A 5 14.51 -6.88 -1.91
CA GLU A 5 14.83 -8.21 -1.41
C GLU A 5 14.68 -8.22 0.12
N ASN A 6 13.47 -8.49 0.60
CA ASN A 6 13.19 -8.69 2.02
C ASN A 6 12.36 -9.96 2.23
N ALA A 7 13.05 -11.06 2.55
CA ALA A 7 12.43 -12.38 2.69
C ALA A 7 11.40 -12.43 3.83
N THR A 8 11.69 -11.78 4.96
CA THR A 8 10.80 -11.76 6.14
C THR A 8 9.47 -11.08 5.81
N LEU A 9 9.50 -9.90 5.18
CA LEU A 9 8.29 -9.21 4.76
C LEU A 9 7.51 -10.00 3.72
N ARG A 10 8.23 -10.60 2.77
CA ARG A 10 7.59 -11.42 1.76
C ARG A 10 6.87 -12.62 2.38
N GLN A 11 7.46 -13.25 3.40
CA GLN A 11 6.82 -14.37 4.12
C GLN A 11 5.57 -13.92 4.88
N GLN A 12 5.64 -12.81 5.62
CA GLN A 12 4.49 -12.25 6.33
C GLN A 12 3.36 -11.89 5.37
N TYR A 13 3.68 -11.23 4.26
CA TYR A 13 2.75 -10.90 3.19
C TYR A 13 2.09 -12.15 2.60
N VAL A 14 2.86 -13.19 2.25
CA VAL A 14 2.34 -14.43 1.67
C VAL A 14 1.42 -15.16 2.65
N ALA A 15 1.77 -15.20 3.94
CA ALA A 15 0.92 -15.80 4.97
C ALA A 15 -0.41 -15.03 5.10
N LYS A 16 -0.37 -13.69 5.14
CA LYS A 16 -1.57 -12.86 5.21
C LYS A 16 -2.44 -13.01 3.96
N LYS A 17 -1.82 -13.12 2.77
CA LYS A 17 -2.50 -13.38 1.51
C LYS A 17 -3.25 -14.71 1.54
N ALA A 18 -2.60 -15.78 1.99
CA ALA A 18 -3.23 -17.09 2.11
C ALA A 18 -4.45 -17.07 3.06
N GLN A 19 -4.35 -16.33 4.17
CA GLN A 19 -5.48 -16.13 5.09
C GLN A 19 -6.66 -15.42 4.39
N LEU A 20 -6.41 -14.32 3.68
CA LEU A 20 -7.47 -13.59 2.96
C LEU A 20 -8.09 -14.43 1.83
N ASP A 21 -7.27 -15.17 1.09
CA ASP A 21 -7.74 -16.03 -0.01
C ASP A 21 -8.61 -17.19 0.50
N GLN A 22 -8.29 -17.74 1.68
CA GLN A 22 -9.13 -18.73 2.36
C GLN A 22 -10.42 -18.11 2.89
N GLN A 23 -10.34 -16.91 3.46
CA GLN A 23 -11.51 -16.21 4.02
C GLN A 23 -12.48 -15.75 2.93
N TYR A 24 -11.96 -15.34 1.77
CA TYR A 24 -12.74 -14.84 0.63
C TYR A 24 -12.41 -15.58 -0.67
N PRO A 25 -12.84 -16.85 -0.81
CA PRO A 25 -12.55 -17.64 -2.01
C PRO A 25 -13.10 -16.99 -3.27
N GLY A 26 -12.26 -16.85 -4.30
CA GLY A 26 -12.64 -16.24 -5.58
C GLY A 26 -12.68 -14.71 -5.59
N HIS A 27 -12.48 -14.04 -4.44
CA HIS A 27 -12.36 -12.58 -4.39
C HIS A 27 -10.97 -12.13 -4.86
N ARG A 28 -10.91 -10.95 -5.50
CA ARG A 28 -9.63 -10.35 -5.90
C ARG A 28 -9.02 -9.57 -4.74
N ASN A 29 -8.35 -10.30 -3.85
CA ASN A 29 -7.75 -9.74 -2.63
C ASN A 29 -6.53 -8.85 -2.88
N GLU A 30 -5.77 -9.08 -3.95
CA GLU A 30 -4.50 -8.41 -4.23
C GLU A 30 -4.61 -7.37 -5.36
N ARG A 31 -3.94 -6.23 -5.18
CA ARG A 31 -3.70 -5.22 -6.21
C ARG A 31 -2.25 -4.76 -6.24
N MET A 32 -1.77 -4.43 -7.43
CA MET A 32 -0.54 -3.67 -7.60
C MET A 32 -0.84 -2.17 -7.51
N LEU A 33 -0.24 -1.47 -6.56
CA LEU A 33 -0.50 -0.05 -6.28
C LEU A 33 0.80 0.75 -6.07
N TRP A 34 0.69 2.07 -6.06
CA TRP A 34 1.82 3.00 -6.00
C TRP A 34 1.91 3.70 -4.65
N HIS A 35 3.12 3.83 -4.10
CA HIS A 35 3.37 4.59 -2.89
C HIS A 35 4.53 5.56 -3.09
N GLY A 36 4.24 6.86 -3.14
CA GLY A 36 5.27 7.89 -3.17
C GLY A 36 5.90 8.04 -1.80
N THR A 37 7.22 8.23 -1.73
CA THR A 37 7.88 8.41 -0.43
C THR A 37 9.14 9.28 -0.51
N SER A 38 9.66 9.69 0.66
CA SER A 38 10.92 10.42 0.76
C SER A 38 12.12 9.45 0.74
N PHE A 39 13.29 9.95 0.34
CA PHE A 39 14.53 9.15 0.37
C PHE A 39 14.80 8.54 1.76
N ASP A 40 14.59 9.31 2.83
CA ASP A 40 14.90 8.84 4.18
C ASP A 40 13.97 7.71 4.63
N ALA A 41 12.69 7.77 4.25
CA ALA A 41 11.72 6.72 4.52
C ALA A 41 12.03 5.41 3.77
N THR A 42 12.67 5.44 2.59
CA THR A 42 13.01 4.22 1.84
C THR A 42 13.88 3.25 2.64
N LYS A 43 14.78 3.77 3.49
CA LYS A 43 15.67 2.96 4.34
C LYS A 43 14.90 2.14 5.38
N TYR A 44 13.82 2.72 5.91
CA TYR A 44 12.94 2.07 6.88
C TYR A 44 12.04 1.07 6.16
N ILE A 45 11.33 1.50 5.11
CA ILE A 45 10.35 0.67 4.37
C ILE A 45 10.99 -0.62 3.84
N ASN A 46 12.22 -0.57 3.33
CA ASN A 46 12.90 -1.76 2.80
C ASN A 46 13.28 -2.79 3.87
N ARG A 47 13.38 -2.39 5.15
CA ARG A 47 13.80 -3.25 6.26
C ARG A 47 12.63 -3.73 7.10
N THR A 48 11.70 -2.82 7.39
CA THR A 48 10.53 -3.06 8.24
C THR A 48 9.29 -3.03 7.37
N ASN A 49 8.45 -2.02 7.42
CA ASN A 49 7.17 -1.98 6.73
C ASN A 49 6.78 -0.52 6.48
N PHE A 50 5.56 -0.29 6.01
CA PHE A 50 5.04 1.07 5.81
C PHE A 50 4.44 1.72 7.07
N GLY A 51 4.24 0.96 8.17
CA GLY A 51 3.49 1.41 9.35
C GLY A 51 1.97 1.24 9.23
N GLU A 52 1.21 1.92 10.08
CA GLU A 52 -0.26 1.92 10.09
C GLU A 52 -0.84 3.10 9.29
N GLY A 53 -1.99 2.92 8.64
CA GLY A 53 -2.70 4.00 7.94
C GLY A 53 -2.02 4.45 6.65
N VAL A 54 -1.58 3.49 5.83
CA VAL A 54 -0.71 3.75 4.67
C VAL A 54 -1.53 3.89 3.40
N TYR A 55 -1.31 4.98 2.68
CA TYR A 55 -2.00 5.32 1.45
C TYR A 55 -1.27 4.76 0.22
N PHE A 56 -2.04 4.14 -0.68
CA PHE A 56 -1.59 3.58 -1.93
C PHE A 56 -2.45 4.08 -3.09
N ALA A 57 -1.83 4.66 -4.11
CA ALA A 57 -2.51 5.19 -5.27
C ALA A 57 -2.69 4.11 -6.35
N VAL A 58 -3.81 4.17 -7.08
CA VAL A 58 -4.05 3.34 -8.26
C VAL A 58 -3.23 3.82 -9.46
N ASN A 59 -3.11 5.14 -9.63
CA ASN A 59 -2.32 5.75 -10.71
C ASN A 59 -0.98 6.26 -10.19
N CYS A 60 0.10 5.99 -10.94
CA CYS A 60 1.44 6.45 -10.58
C CYS A 60 1.54 7.98 -10.50
N SER A 61 0.81 8.71 -11.35
CA SER A 61 0.82 10.18 -11.38
C SER A 61 0.44 10.80 -10.03
N TYR A 62 -0.43 10.14 -9.26
CA TYR A 62 -0.79 10.59 -7.91
C TYR A 62 0.40 10.41 -6.94
N ALA A 63 1.02 9.23 -6.91
CA ALA A 63 2.22 8.97 -6.12
C ALA A 63 3.41 9.85 -6.54
N MET A 64 3.49 10.25 -7.80
CA MET A 64 4.49 11.15 -8.36
C MET A 64 4.28 12.63 -8.00
N GLN A 65 3.23 13.03 -7.26
CA GLN A 65 3.13 14.42 -6.81
C GLN A 65 4.22 14.74 -5.77
N LYS A 66 4.70 15.99 -5.75
CA LYS A 66 5.82 16.40 -4.88
C LYS A 66 5.52 16.25 -3.39
N THR A 67 4.25 16.29 -3.01
CA THR A 67 3.78 16.03 -1.64
C THR A 67 4.07 14.61 -1.19
N PHE A 68 3.94 13.61 -2.09
CA PHE A 68 4.11 12.19 -1.74
C PHE A 68 5.51 11.68 -2.07
N SER A 69 6.10 12.10 -3.21
CA SER A 69 7.47 11.77 -3.60
C SER A 69 8.35 13.03 -3.59
N PRO A 70 8.66 13.63 -2.43
CA PRO A 70 9.42 14.87 -2.39
C PRO A 70 10.82 14.68 -2.98
N PRO A 71 11.33 15.64 -3.78
CA PRO A 71 12.68 15.55 -4.32
C PRO A 71 13.73 15.65 -3.22
N LYS A 72 14.74 14.80 -3.32
CA LYS A 72 16.00 14.94 -2.59
C LYS A 72 16.77 16.15 -3.14
N ARG A 73 17.79 16.60 -2.40
CA ARG A 73 18.71 17.69 -2.82
C ARG A 73 19.30 17.52 -4.23
N ASP A 74 19.47 16.30 -4.73
CA ASP A 74 20.00 15.99 -6.06
C ASP A 74 18.91 15.85 -7.15
N GLY A 75 17.67 16.20 -6.81
CA GLY A 75 16.49 16.11 -7.68
C GLY A 75 15.89 14.71 -7.81
N ARG A 76 16.48 13.67 -7.21
CA ARG A 76 15.91 12.32 -7.25
C ARG A 76 14.66 12.21 -6.39
N ARG A 77 13.70 11.45 -6.88
CA ARG A 77 12.38 11.19 -6.29
C ARG A 77 12.16 9.68 -6.25
N TYR A 78 11.39 9.22 -5.27
CA TYR A 78 11.28 7.79 -4.94
C TYR A 78 9.82 7.39 -4.82
N MET A 79 9.45 6.30 -5.47
CA MET A 79 8.14 5.67 -5.29
C MET A 79 8.28 4.14 -5.31
N TYR A 80 7.38 3.45 -4.64
CA TYR A 80 7.26 2.00 -4.70
C TYR A 80 6.12 1.55 -5.60
N TRP A 81 6.32 0.41 -6.24
CA TRP A 81 5.26 -0.39 -6.84
C TRP A 81 5.05 -1.63 -5.97
N CYS A 82 3.91 -1.68 -5.29
CA CYS A 82 3.66 -2.59 -4.18
C CYS A 82 2.57 -3.61 -4.52
N LYS A 83 2.71 -4.82 -3.99
CA LYS A 83 1.59 -5.76 -3.85
C LYS A 83 0.83 -5.40 -2.57
N VAL A 84 -0.46 -5.14 -2.69
CA VAL A 84 -1.31 -4.71 -1.57
C VAL A 84 -2.55 -5.59 -1.48
N LEU A 85 -2.77 -6.17 -0.31
CA LEU A 85 -3.94 -6.97 0.04
C LEU A 85 -5.08 -6.04 0.44
N VAL A 86 -5.91 -5.67 -0.53
CA VAL A 86 -7.04 -4.74 -0.34
C VAL A 86 -8.31 -5.43 0.15
N GLY A 87 -8.46 -6.74 -0.09
CA GLY A 87 -9.63 -7.53 0.34
C GLY A 87 -10.97 -6.84 0.01
N TYR A 88 -11.91 -6.83 0.94
CA TYR A 88 -13.10 -5.98 0.87
C TYR A 88 -12.78 -4.58 1.37
N SER A 89 -13.12 -3.58 0.56
CA SER A 89 -12.91 -2.17 0.89
C SER A 89 -14.22 -1.46 1.23
N THR A 90 -14.13 -0.49 2.14
CA THR A 90 -15.20 0.49 2.40
C THR A 90 -14.75 1.90 2.04
N THR A 91 -15.67 2.83 1.84
CA THR A 91 -15.31 4.25 1.77
C THR A 91 -14.75 4.71 3.12
N GLY A 92 -13.57 5.32 3.11
CA GLY A 92 -12.94 5.89 4.30
C GLY A 92 -13.49 7.27 4.66
N SER A 93 -13.21 7.70 5.90
CA SER A 93 -13.41 9.08 6.35
C SER A 93 -12.14 9.58 7.02
N HIS A 94 -11.96 10.91 7.08
CA HIS A 94 -10.75 11.52 7.65
C HIS A 94 -10.49 11.10 9.11
N ASP A 95 -11.55 10.84 9.87
CA ASP A 95 -11.46 10.50 11.29
C ASP A 95 -11.44 8.97 11.55
N MET A 96 -11.33 8.17 10.48
CA MET A 96 -11.35 6.70 10.56
C MET A 96 -10.04 6.17 11.12
N LYS A 97 -10.07 5.71 12.38
CA LYS A 97 -8.94 5.04 13.05
C LYS A 97 -8.99 3.52 12.94
N VAL A 98 -10.19 2.97 12.76
CA VAL A 98 -10.45 1.53 12.68
C VAL A 98 -11.44 1.30 11.56
N LEU A 99 -11.23 0.24 10.78
CA LEU A 99 -12.16 -0.16 9.73
C LEU A 99 -13.50 -0.61 10.35
N PRO A 100 -14.65 -0.21 9.78
CA PRO A 100 -15.94 -0.64 10.28
C PRO A 100 -16.16 -2.15 10.07
N ALA A 101 -17.14 -2.71 10.77
CA ALA A 101 -17.60 -4.07 10.52
C ALA A 101 -18.27 -4.17 9.14
N ARG A 102 -17.92 -5.21 8.38
CA ARG A 102 -18.59 -5.60 7.13
C ARG A 102 -19.75 -6.54 7.40
N TYR A 103 -19.56 -7.50 8.30
CA TYR A 103 -20.60 -8.43 8.75
C TYR A 103 -20.22 -9.00 10.12
N ASP A 104 -21.13 -8.95 11.08
CA ASP A 104 -20.90 -9.40 12.47
C ASP A 104 -19.59 -8.82 13.04
N HIS A 105 -18.64 -9.65 13.47
CA HIS A 105 -17.34 -9.23 13.99
C HIS A 105 -16.24 -9.13 12.92
N ILE A 106 -16.56 -9.31 11.64
CA ILE A 106 -15.60 -9.25 10.53
C ILE A 106 -15.50 -7.80 10.04
N LEU A 107 -14.31 -7.20 10.17
CA LEU A 107 -14.02 -5.86 9.65
C LEU A 107 -13.79 -5.88 8.13
N TYR A 108 -13.90 -4.71 7.50
CA TYR A 108 -13.31 -4.51 6.18
C TYR A 108 -11.78 -4.71 6.22
N ASP A 109 -11.17 -5.00 5.08
CA ASP A 109 -9.72 -5.22 4.96
C ASP A 109 -8.97 -3.94 4.56
N SER A 110 -9.66 -2.99 3.93
CA SER A 110 -9.09 -1.69 3.56
C SER A 110 -10.14 -0.58 3.49
N ALA A 111 -9.69 0.67 3.45
CA ALA A 111 -10.51 1.81 3.10
C ALA A 111 -10.13 2.35 1.70
N THR A 112 -11.04 3.08 1.07
CA THR A 112 -10.83 3.72 -0.24
C THR A 112 -11.54 5.06 -0.31
N ASP A 113 -11.21 5.89 -1.31
CA ASP A 113 -11.91 7.15 -1.58
C ASP A 113 -13.31 6.95 -2.16
N LYS A 114 -13.53 5.86 -2.91
CA LYS A 114 -14.83 5.49 -3.49
C LYS A 114 -14.86 4.02 -3.86
N THR A 115 -16.01 3.38 -3.67
CA THR A 115 -16.18 1.93 -3.95
C THR A 115 -16.25 1.62 -5.45
N ILE A 116 -16.71 2.57 -6.27
CA ILE A 116 -16.76 2.45 -7.73
C ILE A 116 -15.60 3.26 -8.32
N CYS A 117 -14.72 2.59 -9.08
CA CYS A 117 -13.52 3.20 -9.67
C CYS A 117 -12.62 3.93 -8.64
N PRO A 118 -12.13 3.21 -7.61
CA PRO A 118 -11.26 3.78 -6.58
C PRO A 118 -9.98 4.38 -7.16
N THR A 119 -9.50 5.46 -6.56
CA THR A 119 -8.21 6.08 -6.94
C THR A 119 -7.12 5.82 -5.92
N MET A 120 -7.49 5.43 -4.70
CA MET A 120 -6.56 5.06 -3.64
C MET A 120 -7.11 3.99 -2.71
N TYR A 121 -6.22 3.34 -1.99
CA TYR A 121 -6.51 2.42 -0.92
C TYR A 121 -5.69 2.77 0.32
N ILE A 122 -6.24 2.48 1.48
CA ILE A 122 -5.62 2.67 2.78
C ILE A 122 -5.68 1.33 3.50
N ILE A 123 -4.52 0.86 3.95
CA ILE A 123 -4.42 -0.33 4.80
C ILE A 123 -4.03 0.08 6.22
N PHE A 124 -4.50 -0.70 7.19
CA PHE A 124 -4.27 -0.45 8.61
C PHE A 124 -3.41 -1.55 9.26
N ASN A 125 -3.07 -2.60 8.52
CA ASN A 125 -2.15 -3.65 8.95
C ASN A 125 -0.94 -3.69 8.01
N ASP A 126 0.25 -3.68 8.59
CA ASP A 126 1.54 -3.60 7.92
C ASP A 126 1.86 -4.84 7.06
N THR A 127 1.35 -6.02 7.43
CA THR A 127 1.53 -7.26 6.66
C THR A 127 0.71 -7.29 5.36
N GLN A 128 -0.19 -6.32 5.13
CA GLN A 128 -1.01 -6.24 3.92
C GLN A 128 -0.28 -5.63 2.71
N ALA A 129 0.94 -5.10 2.87
CA ALA A 129 1.69 -4.54 1.75
C ALA A 129 3.11 -5.09 1.66
N TYR A 130 3.52 -5.47 0.46
CA TYR A 130 4.90 -5.78 0.13
C TYR A 130 5.43 -4.79 -0.91
N PRO A 131 6.47 -4.00 -0.59
CA PRO A 131 7.14 -3.16 -1.58
C PRO A 131 7.90 -4.07 -2.55
N GLU A 132 7.37 -4.32 -3.75
CA GLU A 132 8.01 -5.24 -4.71
C GLU A 132 9.18 -4.55 -5.43
N TYR A 133 8.98 -3.29 -5.83
CA TYR A 133 9.98 -2.50 -6.55
C TYR A 133 10.11 -1.09 -6.02
N LEU A 134 11.35 -0.62 -5.86
CA LEU A 134 11.70 0.79 -5.66
C LEU A 134 12.02 1.43 -7.02
N ILE A 135 11.39 2.57 -7.30
CA ILE A 135 11.56 3.32 -8.52
C ILE A 135 12.11 4.70 -8.16
N THR A 136 13.28 5.00 -8.73
CA THR A 136 13.93 6.30 -8.62
C THR A 136 13.80 7.04 -9.94
N PHE A 137 13.34 8.29 -9.88
CA PHE A 137 13.10 9.14 -11.05
C PHE A 137 13.46 10.60 -10.75
N LYS A 138 13.43 11.47 -11.77
CA LYS A 138 13.55 12.93 -11.65
C LYS A 138 12.40 13.58 -12.43
N ASP A 139 12.06 14.82 -12.09
CA ASP A 139 11.21 15.63 -12.95
C ASP A 139 11.99 15.94 -14.25
N SER A 140 11.31 15.87 -15.39
CA SER A 140 11.86 16.21 -16.71
C SER A 140 12.13 17.71 -16.85
#